data_AF-B7N6L5-F1
#
_entry.id   AF-B7N6L5-F1
#
_cell.length_a   1.000
_cell.length_b   1.000
_cell.length_c   1.000
_cell.angle_alpha   90.00
_cell.angle_beta   90.00
_cell.angle_gamma   90.00
#
_symmetry.space_group_name_H-M   'P 1'
#
loop_
_entity.id
_entity.type
_entity.pdbx_description
1 polymer ?
#
loop_
_entity_poly.entity_id
_entity_poly.type
_entity_poly.pdbx_seq_one_letter_code
_entity_poly.pdbx_strand_id
1 'polypeptide(L)'
;MNDAINYICNRIKNSDGFSYCYEKLLISISKNLFNPTSSNPITQREYQQLLKFSDFLSNSEKEEDRNLALKIISAIYDLYKEDHSCQLLTKSILSKLGLFAAEEVFTDSDIKLPLSYEISSKYRKIKNRINGSEYIFTNRQCDVYSEIMQNDYFSFSGPTSLGKSFLIKHAAVDLIENNKLIIFILPTKALLEEYLIDLKSILNEKGVKDINVSKSVSQVDKESKNILVFTQERYNSFLYEKSYDNMDVDFLFIDEAHKVLDKKNNRAITLYKVINNSIEKYGKLKVIFSCPVISNPDVFFKTFNIPNSKKTRSLCIKESPVNQDLYFANYQDNNFVYFDSILNKKINFNVNNAYQNDFEIIRGLAQQSKSNLIYVSSKTECIRKCNEFLEYLIREKKYR
;
A
#
# COMPACT_ATOMS: atom_id res chain seq x y z
N MET A 1 -10.92 -28.21 -5.00
CA MET A 1 -11.91 -27.11 -4.94
C MET A 1 -11.32 -25.81 -5.54
N ASN A 2 -10.08 -25.47 -5.21
CA ASN A 2 -9.38 -24.27 -5.76
C ASN A 2 -9.28 -24.26 -7.29
N ASP A 3 -9.03 -25.39 -7.93
CA ASP A 3 -8.96 -25.47 -9.40
C ASP A 3 -10.29 -25.12 -10.09
N ALA A 4 -11.42 -25.48 -9.48
CA ALA A 4 -12.74 -25.15 -10.02
C ALA A 4 -13.03 -23.64 -9.94
N ILE A 5 -12.69 -23.00 -8.82
CA ILE A 5 -12.85 -21.55 -8.65
C ILE A 5 -11.94 -20.80 -9.63
N ASN A 6 -10.67 -21.20 -9.73
CA ASN A 6 -9.71 -20.61 -10.66
C ASN A 6 -10.16 -20.77 -12.12
N TYR A 7 -10.73 -21.92 -12.47
CA TYR A 7 -11.30 -22.18 -13.80
C TYR A 7 -12.51 -21.27 -14.09
N ILE A 8 -13.44 -21.14 -13.14
CA ILE A 8 -14.60 -20.24 -13.26
C ILE A 8 -14.15 -18.79 -13.41
N CYS A 9 -13.22 -18.33 -12.57
CA CYS A 9 -12.68 -16.97 -12.64
C CYS A 9 -12.03 -16.70 -14.01
N ASN A 10 -11.28 -17.68 -14.54
CA ASN A 10 -10.70 -17.55 -15.87
C ASN A 10 -11.78 -17.48 -16.97
N ARG A 11 -12.87 -18.25 -16.85
CA ARG A 11 -13.99 -18.16 -17.78
C ARG A 11 -14.73 -16.83 -17.70
N ILE A 12 -14.93 -16.30 -16.50
CA ILE A 12 -15.56 -14.99 -16.30
C ILE A 12 -14.73 -13.91 -17.01
N LYS A 13 -13.42 -13.83 -16.73
CA LYS A 13 -12.54 -12.79 -17.30
C LYS A 13 -12.48 -12.81 -18.83
N ASN A 14 -12.61 -13.99 -19.44
CA ASN A 14 -12.58 -14.17 -20.90
C ASN A 14 -13.96 -14.16 -21.55
N SER A 15 -15.04 -13.83 -20.81
CA SER A 15 -16.39 -13.78 -21.36
C SER A 15 -16.75 -12.40 -21.90
N ASP A 16 -17.43 -12.35 -23.04
CA ASP A 16 -17.91 -11.09 -23.63
C ASP A 16 -18.86 -10.34 -22.70
N GLY A 17 -19.70 -11.08 -21.96
CA GLY A 17 -20.62 -10.50 -20.99
C GLY A 17 -19.90 -9.78 -19.84
N PHE A 18 -18.80 -10.36 -19.35
CA PHE A 18 -17.95 -9.69 -18.37
C PHE A 18 -17.32 -8.44 -18.95
N SER A 19 -16.65 -8.54 -20.11
CA SER A 19 -15.97 -7.41 -20.74
C SER A 19 -16.94 -6.25 -20.99
N TYR A 20 -18.14 -6.55 -21.49
CA TYR A 20 -19.17 -5.54 -21.75
C TYR A 20 -19.63 -4.84 -20.46
N CYS A 21 -20.05 -5.60 -19.44
CA CYS A 21 -20.55 -5.01 -18.19
C CYS A 21 -19.45 -4.23 -17.47
N TYR A 22 -18.23 -4.77 -17.45
CA TYR A 22 -17.09 -4.16 -16.78
C TYR A 22 -16.68 -2.84 -17.44
N GLU A 23 -16.52 -2.82 -18.76
CA GLU A 23 -16.19 -1.61 -19.50
C GLU A 23 -17.29 -0.54 -19.37
N LYS A 24 -18.57 -0.94 -19.45
CA LYS A 24 -19.69 -0.04 -19.23
C LYS A 24 -19.67 0.58 -17.83
N LEU A 25 -19.36 -0.22 -16.79
CA LEU A 25 -19.23 0.27 -15.41
C LEU A 25 -18.12 1.32 -15.30
N LEU A 26 -16.92 1.01 -15.82
CA LEU A 26 -15.78 1.93 -15.78
C LEU A 26 -16.05 3.23 -16.53
N ILE A 27 -16.66 3.17 -17.72
CA ILE A 27 -17.06 4.35 -18.49
C ILE A 27 -18.08 5.19 -17.69
N SER A 28 -19.01 4.55 -16.99
CA SER A 28 -20.05 5.25 -16.23
C SER A 28 -19.44 6.05 -15.08
N ILE A 29 -18.52 5.45 -14.33
CA ILE A 29 -17.81 6.13 -13.23
C ILE A 29 -16.91 7.24 -13.76
N SER A 30 -16.17 6.95 -14.83
CA SER A 30 -15.34 7.94 -15.51
C SER A 30 -16.16 9.17 -15.93
N LYS A 31 -17.33 8.94 -16.54
CA LYS A 31 -18.23 10.03 -16.91
C LYS A 31 -18.76 10.79 -15.71
N ASN A 32 -19.13 10.11 -14.63
CA ASN A 32 -19.64 10.77 -13.42
C ASN A 32 -18.57 11.61 -12.73
N LEU A 33 -17.30 11.22 -12.83
CA LEU A 33 -16.17 11.97 -12.28
C LEU A 33 -15.91 13.28 -13.04
N PHE A 34 -15.99 13.26 -14.37
CA PHE A 34 -15.67 14.40 -15.24
C PHE A 34 -16.89 15.21 -15.71
N ASN A 35 -18.11 14.86 -15.30
CA ASN A 35 -19.32 15.61 -15.64
C ASN A 35 -20.04 16.09 -14.37
N PRO A 36 -20.68 17.27 -14.41
CA PRO A 36 -21.38 17.84 -13.24
C PRO A 36 -22.62 17.03 -12.85
N THR A 37 -23.26 16.35 -13.81
CA THR A 37 -24.43 15.50 -13.59
C THR A 37 -24.03 14.04 -13.58
N SER A 38 -24.18 13.38 -12.44
CA SER A 38 -24.03 11.93 -12.36
C SER A 38 -25.22 11.23 -13.01
N SER A 39 -24.93 10.12 -13.69
CA SER A 39 -25.94 9.24 -14.28
C SER A 39 -25.57 7.80 -14.00
N ASN A 40 -26.56 6.92 -13.94
CA ASN A 40 -26.34 5.50 -13.78
C ASN A 40 -27.00 4.75 -14.94
N PRO A 41 -26.25 4.44 -16.02
CA PRO A 41 -26.77 3.72 -17.19
C PRO A 41 -26.74 2.19 -17.01
N ILE A 42 -26.33 1.68 -15.84
CA ILE A 42 -26.24 0.26 -15.54
C ILE A 42 -27.65 -0.29 -15.27
N THR A 43 -28.05 -1.29 -16.06
CA THR A 43 -29.34 -1.96 -15.89
C THR A 43 -29.31 -2.90 -14.69
N GLN A 44 -30.48 -3.24 -14.15
CA GLN A 44 -30.58 -4.16 -13.01
C GLN A 44 -29.93 -5.53 -13.29
N ARG A 45 -30.02 -6.03 -14.53
CA ARG A 45 -29.39 -7.29 -14.93
C ARG A 45 -27.86 -7.21 -14.91
N GLU A 46 -27.31 -6.12 -15.45
CA GLU A 46 -25.86 -5.88 -15.47
C GLU A 46 -25.33 -5.69 -14.04
N TYR A 47 -26.05 -4.94 -13.20
CA TYR A 47 -25.73 -4.78 -11.77
C TYR A 47 -25.63 -6.14 -11.06
N GLN A 48 -26.64 -7.00 -11.22
CA GLN A 48 -26.62 -8.34 -10.63
C GLN A 48 -25.48 -9.22 -11.18
N GLN A 49 -25.12 -9.06 -12.46
CA GLN A 49 -23.99 -9.77 -13.04
C GLN A 49 -22.66 -9.30 -12.46
N LEU A 50 -22.46 -7.98 -12.33
CA LEU A 50 -21.26 -7.38 -11.76
C LEU A 50 -21.06 -7.80 -10.29
N LEU A 51 -22.12 -7.82 -9.48
CA LEU A 51 -22.08 -8.36 -8.12
C LEU A 51 -21.67 -9.83 -8.08
N LYS A 52 -22.22 -10.67 -8.97
CA LYS A 52 -21.84 -12.09 -9.05
C LYS A 52 -20.38 -12.25 -9.46
N PHE A 53 -19.91 -11.47 -10.44
CA PHE A 53 -18.53 -11.51 -10.89
C PHE A 53 -17.57 -11.14 -9.76
N SER A 54 -17.84 -10.06 -9.03
CA SER A 54 -16.98 -9.64 -7.91
C SER A 54 -16.97 -10.68 -6.78
N ASP A 55 -18.11 -11.29 -6.44
CA ASP A 55 -18.13 -12.36 -5.44
C ASP A 55 -17.30 -13.57 -5.87
N PHE A 56 -17.49 -14.09 -7.09
CA PHE A 56 -16.70 -15.23 -7.58
C PHE A 56 -15.19 -14.93 -7.58
N LEU A 57 -14.80 -13.78 -8.13
CA LEU A 57 -13.41 -13.35 -8.19
C LEU A 57 -12.78 -13.18 -6.80
N SER A 58 -13.56 -12.72 -5.81
CA SER A 58 -13.08 -12.56 -4.42
C SER A 58 -12.68 -13.87 -3.74
N ASN A 59 -13.19 -15.01 -4.23
CA ASN A 59 -12.87 -16.33 -3.69
C ASN A 59 -11.63 -16.97 -4.37
N SER A 60 -11.04 -16.32 -5.37
CA SER A 60 -9.85 -16.82 -6.07
C SER A 60 -8.59 -16.75 -5.21
N GLU A 61 -7.65 -17.67 -5.44
CA GLU A 61 -6.32 -17.63 -4.83
C GLU A 61 -5.36 -16.68 -5.57
N LYS A 62 -5.71 -16.23 -6.76
CA LYS A 62 -4.88 -15.30 -7.55
C LYS A 62 -5.10 -13.86 -7.10
N GLU A 63 -4.00 -13.14 -6.85
CA GLU A 63 -4.02 -11.72 -6.47
C GLU A 63 -4.71 -10.84 -7.51
N GLU A 64 -4.50 -11.13 -8.80
CA GLU A 64 -5.14 -10.39 -9.91
C GLU A 64 -6.66 -10.48 -9.87
N ASP A 65 -7.21 -11.67 -9.59
CA ASP A 65 -8.66 -11.88 -9.52
C ASP A 65 -9.25 -11.15 -8.29
N ARG A 66 -8.57 -11.20 -7.15
CA ARG A 66 -9.01 -10.49 -5.93
C ARG A 66 -8.94 -8.97 -6.07
N ASN A 67 -7.88 -8.44 -6.70
CA ASN A 67 -7.82 -7.02 -7.04
C ASN A 67 -8.95 -6.63 -8.00
N LEU A 68 -9.27 -7.48 -8.99
CA LEU A 68 -10.37 -7.22 -9.92
C LEU A 68 -11.73 -7.24 -9.21
N ALA A 69 -11.94 -8.15 -8.26
CA ALA A 69 -13.12 -8.18 -7.39
C ALA A 69 -13.27 -6.88 -6.60
N LEU A 70 -12.19 -6.43 -5.96
CA LEU A 70 -12.15 -5.19 -5.20
C LEU A 70 -12.46 -3.99 -6.10
N LYS A 71 -11.91 -3.97 -7.33
CA LYS A 71 -12.15 -2.92 -8.32
C LYS A 71 -13.58 -2.84 -8.78
N ILE A 72 -14.20 -3.98 -9.07
CA ILE A 72 -15.61 -4.03 -9.47
C ILE A 72 -16.49 -3.57 -8.32
N ILE A 73 -16.26 -4.04 -7.09
CA ILE A 73 -17.14 -3.69 -5.97
C ILE A 73 -16.99 -2.22 -5.56
N SER A 74 -15.79 -1.64 -5.59
CA SER A 74 -15.61 -0.20 -5.33
C SER A 74 -16.32 0.65 -6.38
N ALA A 75 -16.23 0.22 -7.65
CA ALA A 75 -16.90 0.87 -8.76
C ALA A 75 -18.43 0.80 -8.66
N ILE A 76 -18.98 -0.36 -8.29
CA ILE A 76 -20.41 -0.52 -8.03
C ILE A 76 -20.84 0.36 -6.84
N TYR A 77 -20.03 0.41 -5.78
CA TYR A 77 -20.34 1.16 -4.57
C TYR A 77 -20.60 2.64 -4.85
N ASP A 78 -19.80 3.27 -5.72
CA ASP A 78 -20.00 4.67 -6.12
C ASP A 78 -21.37 4.94 -6.76
N LEU A 79 -21.99 3.92 -7.36
CA LEU A 79 -23.30 4.03 -8.02
C LEU A 79 -24.47 3.52 -7.16
N TYR A 80 -24.21 2.60 -6.23
CA TYR A 80 -25.23 1.82 -5.51
C TYR A 80 -24.98 1.73 -3.98
N LYS A 81 -24.26 2.67 -3.38
CA LYS A 81 -23.91 2.64 -1.94
C LYS A 81 -25.11 2.44 -0.99
N GLU A 82 -26.30 2.90 -1.32
CA GLU A 82 -27.49 2.76 -0.46
C GLU A 82 -28.21 1.42 -0.67
N ASP A 83 -27.84 0.63 -1.69
CA ASP A 83 -28.45 -0.67 -1.96
C ASP A 83 -27.93 -1.76 -1.00
N HIS A 84 -28.84 -2.47 -0.36
CA HIS A 84 -28.52 -3.53 0.59
C HIS A 84 -27.65 -4.65 -0.01
N SER A 85 -27.87 -5.04 -1.27
CA SER A 85 -27.09 -6.11 -1.91
C SER A 85 -25.66 -5.66 -2.18
N CYS A 86 -25.48 -4.39 -2.58
CA CYS A 86 -24.16 -3.77 -2.71
C CYS A 86 -23.44 -3.79 -1.37
N GLN A 87 -24.07 -3.27 -0.32
CA GLN A 87 -23.53 -3.22 1.04
C GLN A 87 -23.11 -4.61 1.56
N LEU A 88 -23.98 -5.61 1.39
CA LEU A 88 -23.72 -7.00 1.79
C LEU A 88 -22.48 -7.58 1.09
N LEU A 89 -22.37 -7.39 -0.23
CA LEU A 89 -21.22 -7.89 -0.99
C LEU A 89 -19.94 -7.11 -0.71
N THR A 90 -20.01 -5.79 -0.55
CA THR A 90 -18.88 -4.98 -0.10
C THR A 90 -18.34 -5.51 1.21
N LYS A 91 -19.21 -5.75 2.21
CA LYS A 91 -18.82 -6.31 3.51
C LYS A 91 -18.16 -7.68 3.37
N SER A 92 -18.76 -8.55 2.56
CA SER A 92 -18.25 -9.91 2.31
C SER A 92 -16.86 -9.88 1.67
N ILE A 93 -16.67 -9.10 0.60
CA ILE A 93 -15.42 -9.02 -0.15
C ILE A 93 -14.33 -8.39 0.71
N LEU A 94 -14.59 -7.25 1.36
CA LEU A 94 -13.60 -6.59 2.23
C LEU A 94 -13.16 -7.51 3.37
N SER A 95 -14.09 -8.22 4.02
CA SER A 95 -13.78 -9.22 5.05
C SER A 95 -12.95 -10.40 4.53
N LYS A 96 -13.24 -10.91 3.32
CA LYS A 96 -12.46 -11.99 2.68
C LYS A 96 -11.02 -11.56 2.43
N LEU A 97 -10.81 -10.33 1.96
CA LEU A 97 -9.49 -9.74 1.71
C LEU A 97 -8.78 -9.28 2.99
N GLY A 98 -9.48 -9.26 4.13
CA GLY A 98 -8.94 -8.78 5.40
C GLY A 98 -8.82 -7.26 5.45
N LEU A 99 -9.57 -6.53 4.64
CA LEU A 99 -9.60 -5.06 4.59
C LEU A 99 -10.57 -4.51 5.65
N PHE A 100 -10.36 -4.88 6.92
CA PHE A 100 -11.33 -4.63 8.00
C PHE A 100 -11.56 -3.15 8.29
N ALA A 101 -10.53 -2.31 8.18
CA ALA A 101 -10.70 -0.86 8.33
C ALA A 101 -11.60 -0.28 7.23
N ALA A 102 -11.49 -0.78 6.00
CA ALA A 102 -12.38 -0.39 4.92
C ALA A 102 -13.80 -0.94 5.13
N GLU A 103 -13.92 -2.18 5.64
CA GLU A 103 -15.21 -2.78 5.98
C GLU A 103 -16.00 -1.89 6.94
N GLU A 104 -15.35 -1.38 7.99
CA GLU A 104 -15.97 -0.51 9.00
C GLU A 104 -16.37 0.88 8.47
N VAL A 105 -15.65 1.41 7.48
CA VAL A 105 -15.92 2.73 6.90
C VAL A 105 -16.98 2.68 5.80
N PHE A 106 -16.95 1.63 4.97
CA PHE A 106 -17.78 1.57 3.77
C PHE A 106 -19.06 0.75 3.95
N THR A 107 -19.27 0.11 5.12
CA THR A 107 -20.46 -0.71 5.35
C THR A 107 -21.18 -0.37 6.64
N ASP A 108 -22.52 -0.38 6.58
CA ASP A 108 -23.34 -0.12 7.75
C ASP A 108 -23.19 -1.26 8.77
N SER A 109 -23.22 -0.89 10.05
CA SER A 109 -23.11 -1.84 11.17
C SER A 109 -24.23 -2.88 11.17
N ASP A 110 -25.39 -2.53 10.63
CA ASP A 110 -26.61 -3.35 10.63
C ASP A 110 -26.59 -4.44 9.55
N ILE A 111 -25.69 -4.33 8.56
CA ILE A 111 -25.55 -5.33 7.49
C ILE A 111 -24.93 -6.59 8.08
N LYS A 112 -25.69 -7.69 8.11
CA LYS A 112 -25.23 -8.98 8.64
C LYS A 112 -24.92 -9.92 7.50
N LEU A 113 -23.75 -10.55 7.57
CA LEU A 113 -23.36 -11.58 6.62
C LEU A 113 -24.05 -12.90 7.00
N PRO A 114 -24.16 -13.87 6.09
CA PRO A 114 -24.56 -15.22 6.47
C PRO A 114 -23.62 -15.77 7.55
N LEU A 115 -24.15 -16.60 8.46
CA LEU A 115 -23.44 -17.06 9.65
C LEU A 115 -22.04 -17.65 9.37
N SER A 116 -21.90 -18.43 8.29
CA SER A 116 -20.61 -19.01 7.88
C SER A 116 -19.56 -17.95 7.54
N TYR A 117 -19.97 -16.88 6.86
CA TYR A 117 -19.10 -15.75 6.54
C TYR A 117 -18.78 -14.91 7.77
N GLU A 118 -19.73 -14.70 8.69
CA GLU A 118 -19.48 -14.00 9.94
C GLU A 118 -18.46 -14.72 10.82
N ILE A 119 -18.59 -16.05 10.97
CA ILE A 119 -17.64 -16.87 11.70
C ILE A 119 -16.25 -16.76 11.08
N SER A 120 -16.17 -16.88 9.74
CA SER A 120 -14.91 -16.75 9.01
C SER A 120 -14.28 -15.37 9.18
N SER A 121 -15.09 -14.30 9.12
CA SER A 121 -14.67 -12.92 9.35
C SER A 121 -14.11 -12.73 10.76
N LYS A 122 -14.84 -13.16 11.78
CA LYS A 122 -14.42 -13.07 13.19
C LYS A 122 -13.12 -13.84 13.43
N TYR A 123 -13.02 -15.06 12.91
CA TYR A 123 -11.79 -15.85 13.00
C TYR A 123 -10.60 -15.11 12.37
N ARG A 124 -10.76 -14.54 11.17
CA ARG A 124 -9.70 -13.74 10.53
C ARG A 124 -9.35 -12.49 11.34
N LYS A 125 -10.32 -11.74 11.87
CA LYS A 125 -10.07 -10.57 12.73
C LYS A 125 -9.27 -10.94 13.97
N ILE A 126 -9.53 -12.09 14.59
CA ILE A 126 -8.77 -12.58 15.75
C ILE A 126 -7.35 -12.96 15.32
N LYS A 127 -7.20 -13.76 14.26
CA LYS A 127 -5.90 -14.21 13.75
C LYS A 127 -5.01 -13.03 13.33
N ASN A 128 -5.60 -12.01 12.71
CA ASN A 128 -4.86 -10.89 12.14
C ASN A 128 -4.69 -9.71 13.13
N ARG A 129 -5.23 -9.82 14.34
CA ARG A 129 -5.07 -8.78 15.36
C ARG A 129 -3.61 -8.64 15.73
N ILE A 130 -3.13 -7.41 15.83
CA ILE A 130 -1.78 -7.12 16.29
C ILE A 130 -1.78 -7.23 17.82
N ASN A 131 -0.87 -8.03 18.37
CA ASN A 131 -0.75 -8.19 19.82
C ASN A 131 -0.48 -6.84 20.49
N GLY A 132 -1.22 -6.54 21.56
CA GLY A 132 -1.09 -5.30 22.32
C GLY A 132 -1.53 -4.04 21.56
N SER A 133 -2.30 -4.16 20.49
CA SER A 133 -2.76 -3.04 19.67
C SER A 133 -4.22 -3.19 19.26
N GLU A 134 -4.89 -2.07 18.99
CA GLU A 134 -6.27 -2.07 18.47
C GLU A 134 -6.32 -2.36 16.97
N TYR A 135 -5.19 -2.26 16.27
CA TYR A 135 -5.13 -2.46 14.84
C TYR A 135 -5.20 -3.95 14.44
N ILE A 136 -5.72 -4.19 13.24
CA ILE A 136 -5.83 -5.50 12.62
C ILE A 136 -5.11 -5.46 11.28
N PHE A 137 -4.19 -6.38 11.07
CA PHE A 137 -3.50 -6.52 9.80
C PHE A 137 -4.44 -7.04 8.70
N THR A 138 -4.17 -6.63 7.46
CA THR A 138 -4.74 -7.32 6.30
C THR A 138 -4.15 -8.72 6.17
N ASN A 139 -4.78 -9.59 5.38
CA ASN A 139 -4.26 -10.94 5.17
C ASN A 139 -2.81 -10.93 4.65
N ARG A 140 -2.53 -10.06 3.67
CA ARG A 140 -1.17 -9.91 3.13
C ARG A 140 -0.19 -9.33 4.12
N GLN A 141 -0.61 -8.41 4.98
CA GLN A 141 0.23 -7.93 6.08
C GLN A 141 0.58 -9.06 7.05
N CYS A 142 -0.37 -9.93 7.41
CA CYS A 142 -0.09 -11.11 8.24
C CYS A 142 0.89 -12.09 7.58
N ASP A 143 0.79 -12.29 6.27
CA ASP A 143 1.73 -13.13 5.52
C ASP A 143 3.16 -12.58 5.66
N VAL A 144 3.35 -11.28 5.41
CA VAL A 144 4.67 -10.64 5.54
C VAL A 144 5.17 -10.64 6.99
N TYR A 145 4.30 -10.33 7.97
CA TYR A 145 4.65 -10.35 9.39
C TYR A 145 5.16 -11.73 9.81
N SER A 146 4.44 -12.79 9.42
CA SER A 146 4.82 -14.17 9.75
C SER A 146 6.19 -14.53 9.19
N GLU A 147 6.48 -14.09 7.96
CA GLU A 147 7.78 -14.33 7.32
C GLU A 147 8.91 -13.53 7.97
N ILE A 148 8.66 -12.30 8.46
CA ILE A 148 9.64 -11.53 9.26
C ILE A 148 10.02 -12.29 10.55
N MET A 149 9.04 -12.89 11.23
CA MET A 149 9.27 -13.61 12.49
C MET A 149 10.01 -14.93 12.29
N GLN A 150 9.84 -15.56 11.12
CA GLN A 150 10.29 -16.93 10.89
C GLN A 150 11.64 -17.05 10.17
N ASN A 151 12.11 -16.03 9.45
CA ASN A 151 13.28 -16.13 8.59
C ASN A 151 14.45 -15.27 9.10
N ASP A 152 15.68 -15.64 8.73
CA ASP A 152 16.88 -14.85 9.05
C ASP A 152 17.07 -13.74 8.03
N TYR A 153 16.85 -14.05 6.74
CA TYR A 153 16.91 -13.08 5.66
C TYR A 153 15.60 -13.11 4.90
N PHE A 154 14.89 -11.99 4.93
CA PHE A 154 13.60 -11.88 4.29
C PHE A 154 13.58 -10.67 3.38
N SER A 155 13.13 -10.86 2.14
CA SER A 155 12.91 -9.77 1.21
C SER A 155 11.47 -9.76 0.75
N PHE A 156 10.81 -8.62 0.87
CA PHE A 156 9.46 -8.47 0.37
C PHE A 156 9.30 -7.20 -0.45
N SER A 157 8.46 -7.30 -1.47
CA SER A 157 8.06 -6.18 -2.32
C SER A 157 6.55 -6.05 -2.33
N GLY A 158 6.07 -4.81 -2.22
CA GLY A 158 4.63 -4.54 -2.30
C GLY A 158 4.31 -3.08 -2.59
N PRO A 159 3.07 -2.78 -2.99
CA PRO A 159 2.64 -1.42 -3.26
C PRO A 159 2.75 -0.55 -2.00
N THR A 160 2.80 0.77 -2.15
CA THR A 160 2.85 1.69 -1.00
C THR A 160 1.62 1.54 -0.10
N SER A 161 0.46 1.30 -0.72
CA SER A 161 -0.83 1.04 -0.06
C SER A 161 -0.80 -0.17 0.89
N LEU A 162 0.15 -1.12 0.74
CA LEU A 162 0.30 -2.25 1.66
C LEU A 162 0.65 -1.80 3.09
N GLY A 163 1.17 -0.58 3.28
CA GLY A 163 1.57 -0.10 4.61
C GLY A 163 2.84 -0.77 5.12
N LYS A 164 3.85 -0.92 4.25
CA LYS A 164 5.11 -1.62 4.57
C LYS A 164 5.78 -1.08 5.83
N SER A 165 5.91 0.25 5.95
CA SER A 165 6.52 0.89 7.12
C SER A 165 5.72 0.67 8.40
N PHE A 166 4.38 0.67 8.34
CA PHE A 166 3.51 0.32 9.47
C PHE A 166 3.80 -1.11 9.96
N LEU A 167 3.79 -2.07 9.02
CA LEU A 167 4.07 -3.47 9.30
C LEU A 167 5.43 -3.70 9.97
N ILE A 168 6.52 -3.20 9.37
CA ILE A 168 7.88 -3.45 9.89
C ILE A 168 8.13 -2.77 11.24
N LYS A 169 7.47 -1.63 11.51
CA LYS A 169 7.53 -0.98 12.84
C LYS A 169 6.87 -1.84 13.91
N HIS A 170 5.65 -2.34 13.65
CA HIS A 170 4.97 -3.26 14.58
C HIS A 170 5.78 -4.54 14.81
N ALA A 171 6.33 -5.12 13.74
CA ALA A 171 7.19 -6.30 13.81
C ALA A 171 8.46 -6.04 14.65
N ALA A 172 9.13 -4.90 14.46
CA ALA A 172 10.31 -4.55 15.25
C ALA A 172 9.99 -4.36 16.74
N VAL A 173 8.83 -3.78 17.08
CA VAL A 173 8.41 -3.66 18.48
C VAL A 173 8.14 -5.03 19.10
N ASP A 174 7.57 -5.99 18.37
CA ASP A 174 7.42 -7.35 18.91
C ASP A 174 8.77 -8.05 19.06
N LEU A 175 9.69 -7.81 18.12
CA LEU A 175 11.03 -8.40 18.15
C LEU A 175 11.89 -7.83 19.29
N ILE A 176 11.79 -6.54 19.63
CA ILE A 176 12.63 -5.94 20.67
C ILE A 176 12.38 -6.53 22.07
N GLU A 177 11.26 -7.22 22.29
CA GLU A 177 11.02 -7.91 23.56
C GLU A 177 12.05 -9.02 23.83
N ASN A 178 12.54 -9.68 22.78
CA ASN A 178 13.50 -10.79 22.88
C ASN A 178 14.88 -10.46 22.29
N ASN A 179 15.09 -9.23 21.83
CA ASN A 179 16.31 -8.77 21.18
C ASN A 179 16.82 -7.47 21.85
N LYS A 180 18.08 -7.14 21.66
CA LYS A 180 18.72 -5.97 22.28
C LYS A 180 18.87 -4.80 21.33
N LEU A 181 19.17 -5.04 20.06
CA LEU A 181 19.48 -3.97 19.11
C LEU A 181 18.84 -4.22 17.75
N ILE A 182 17.88 -3.36 17.41
CA ILE A 182 17.23 -3.33 16.10
C ILE A 182 17.59 -2.01 15.41
N ILE A 183 17.96 -2.08 14.14
CA ILE A 183 18.34 -0.89 13.36
C ILE A 183 17.49 -0.82 12.10
N PHE A 184 16.94 0.35 11.84
CA PHE A 184 16.30 0.72 10.58
C PHE A 184 17.24 1.60 9.75
N ILE A 185 17.43 1.26 8.48
CA ILE A 185 18.06 2.15 7.50
C ILE A 185 16.98 2.72 6.59
N LEU A 186 16.84 4.04 6.61
CA LEU A 186 15.95 4.81 5.74
C LEU A 186 16.77 5.59 4.71
N PRO A 187 16.28 5.75 3.47
CA PRO A 187 17.05 6.38 2.40
C PRO A 187 17.15 7.92 2.49
N THR A 188 16.21 8.57 3.18
CA THR A 188 16.09 10.03 3.22
C THR A 188 15.91 10.55 4.64
N LYS A 189 16.35 11.79 4.89
CA LYS A 189 16.25 12.43 6.20
C LYS A 189 14.83 12.80 6.60
N ALA A 190 13.96 13.04 5.62
CA ALA A 190 12.62 13.59 5.81
C ALA A 190 11.70 12.68 6.65
N LEU A 191 11.90 11.36 6.59
CA LEU A 191 11.03 10.40 7.26
C LEU A 191 11.50 10.02 8.67
N LEU A 192 12.72 10.39 9.10
CA LEU A 192 13.25 9.92 10.38
C LEU A 192 12.42 10.38 11.58
N GLU A 193 11.94 11.62 11.57
CA GLU A 193 11.21 12.17 12.72
C GLU A 193 9.85 11.50 12.90
N GLU A 194 9.08 11.40 11.82
CA GLU A 194 7.82 10.66 11.77
C GLU A 194 8.03 9.21 12.21
N TYR A 195 9.06 8.55 11.68
CA TYR A 195 9.35 7.15 12.02
C TYR A 195 9.65 6.93 13.51
N LEU A 196 10.36 7.86 14.16
CA LEU A 196 10.62 7.80 15.60
C LEU A 196 9.36 8.05 16.42
N ILE A 197 8.53 9.02 16.02
CA ILE A 197 7.27 9.34 16.69
C ILE A 197 6.36 8.10 16.65
N ASP A 198 6.24 7.48 15.49
CA ASP A 198 5.43 6.28 15.31
C ASP A 198 5.94 5.10 16.16
N LEU A 199 7.25 4.83 16.15
CA LEU A 199 7.82 3.76 16.97
C LEU A 199 7.56 3.98 18.46
N LYS A 200 7.72 5.21 18.96
CA LYS A 200 7.41 5.55 20.35
C LYS A 200 5.92 5.39 20.66
N SER A 201 5.05 5.79 19.72
CA SER A 201 3.61 5.60 19.84
C SER A 201 3.26 4.11 19.95
N ILE A 202 3.82 3.27 19.09
CA ILE A 202 3.57 1.82 19.08
C ILE A 202 4.10 1.16 20.36
N LEU A 203 5.30 1.54 20.83
CA LEU A 203 5.86 1.05 22.10
C LEU A 203 4.93 1.39 23.28
N ASN A 204 4.45 2.64 23.34
CA ASN A 204 3.53 3.09 24.39
C ASN A 204 2.19 2.35 24.32
N GLU A 205 1.63 2.19 23.13
CA GLU A 205 0.38 1.45 22.89
C GLU A 205 0.49 0.00 23.38
N LYS A 206 1.60 -0.66 23.08
CA LYS A 206 1.89 -2.05 23.51
C LYS A 206 2.39 -2.17 24.95
N GLY A 207 2.63 -1.06 25.64
CA GLY A 207 3.17 -1.06 27.00
C GLY A 207 4.62 -1.56 27.12
N VAL A 208 5.38 -1.54 26.03
CA VAL A 208 6.80 -1.95 26.01
C VAL A 208 7.66 -0.78 26.49
N LYS A 209 8.34 -0.95 27.62
CA LYS A 209 9.12 0.10 28.30
C LYS A 209 10.63 -0.14 28.19
N ASP A 210 11.39 0.85 28.63
CA ASP A 210 12.86 0.79 28.76
C ASP A 210 13.58 0.51 27.43
N ILE A 211 13.02 1.01 26.33
CA ILE A 211 13.61 0.96 24.99
C ILE A 211 14.13 2.34 24.61
N ASN A 212 15.42 2.44 24.32
CA ASN A 212 15.99 3.63 23.72
C ASN A 212 15.62 3.70 22.23
N VAL A 213 14.92 4.76 21.83
CA VAL A 213 14.54 5.01 20.44
C VAL A 213 15.20 6.30 19.95
N SER A 214 16.19 6.16 19.08
CA SER A 214 17.02 7.29 18.63
C SER A 214 17.39 7.26 17.14
N LYS A 215 17.67 8.45 16.60
CA LYS A 215 18.26 8.68 15.27
C LYS A 215 19.71 9.14 15.31
N SER A 216 20.30 9.26 16.50
CA SER A 216 21.67 9.75 16.70
C SER A 216 22.57 8.63 17.18
N VAL A 217 23.73 8.50 16.53
CA VAL A 217 24.75 7.51 16.91
C VAL A 217 25.25 7.77 18.35
N SER A 218 25.40 9.03 18.75
CA SER A 218 25.84 9.41 20.10
C SER A 218 24.84 9.09 21.22
N GLN A 219 23.59 8.76 20.87
CA GLN A 219 22.52 8.48 21.83
C GLN A 219 22.25 6.98 21.96
N VAL A 220 23.12 6.12 21.44
CA VAL A 220 23.01 4.67 21.67
C VAL A 220 23.29 4.38 23.14
N ASP A 221 22.36 3.67 23.77
CA ASP A 221 22.48 3.21 25.15
C ASP A 221 23.06 1.80 25.15
N LYS A 222 24.16 1.57 25.87
CA LYS A 222 24.83 0.26 25.89
C LYS A 222 24.22 -0.72 26.89
N GLU A 223 23.47 -0.21 27.85
CA GLU A 223 22.90 -0.97 28.96
C GLU A 223 21.43 -1.33 28.70
N SER A 224 20.74 -0.51 27.90
CA SER A 224 19.34 -0.71 27.52
C SER A 224 19.17 -1.38 26.15
N LYS A 225 17.94 -1.77 25.84
CA LYS A 225 17.55 -2.19 24.49
C LYS A 225 17.39 -0.97 23.59
N ASN A 226 17.69 -1.12 22.30
CA ASN A 226 17.71 -0.01 21.34
C ASN A 226 16.92 -0.34 20.08
N ILE A 227 16.09 0.62 19.64
CA ILE A 227 15.59 0.69 18.27
C ILE A 227 16.17 1.96 17.64
N LEU A 228 17.10 1.81 16.71
CA LEU A 228 17.80 2.92 16.08
C LEU A 228 17.29 3.15 14.66
N VAL A 229 17.08 4.41 14.29
CA VAL A 229 16.60 4.80 12.96
C VAL A 229 17.65 5.68 12.31
N PHE A 230 18.32 5.18 11.28
CA PHE A 230 19.45 5.84 10.65
C PHE A 230 19.26 6.06 9.16
N THR A 231 19.97 7.05 8.62
CA THR A 231 20.33 7.02 7.19
C THR A 231 21.55 6.13 7.02
N GLN A 232 21.84 5.71 5.78
CA GLN A 232 23.03 4.92 5.48
C GLN A 232 24.34 5.58 5.94
N GLU A 233 24.44 6.91 5.91
CA GLU A 233 25.63 7.62 6.38
C GLU A 233 25.77 7.54 7.90
N ARG A 234 24.66 7.71 8.65
CA ARG A 234 24.66 7.57 10.11
C ARG A 234 24.93 6.14 10.54
N TYR A 235 24.37 5.16 9.82
CA TYR A 235 24.66 3.77 10.09
C TYR A 235 26.12 3.41 9.79
N ASN A 236 26.72 3.97 8.73
CA ASN A 236 28.15 3.83 8.49
C ASN A 236 28.96 4.38 9.69
N SER A 237 28.60 5.54 10.23
CA SER A 237 29.25 6.06 11.45
C SER A 237 29.08 5.12 12.64
N PHE A 238 27.89 4.57 12.88
CA PHE A 238 27.64 3.59 13.94
C PHE A 238 28.50 2.33 13.78
N LEU A 239 28.57 1.77 12.57
CA LEU A 239 29.24 0.49 12.28
C LEU A 239 30.76 0.54 12.58
N TYR A 240 31.38 1.70 12.41
CA TYR A 240 32.82 1.94 12.60
C TYR A 240 33.17 2.69 13.89
N GLU A 241 32.18 2.98 14.73
CA GLU A 241 32.41 3.63 16.02
C GLU A 241 32.92 2.61 17.03
N LYS A 242 34.19 2.75 17.43
CA LYS A 242 34.90 1.79 18.30
C LYS A 242 34.18 1.55 19.62
N SER A 243 33.47 2.56 20.11
CA SER A 243 32.74 2.44 21.37
C SER A 243 31.59 1.42 21.32
N TYR A 244 31.14 1.01 20.12
CA TYR A 244 30.06 0.03 19.91
C TYR A 244 30.55 -1.32 19.34
N ASP A 245 31.86 -1.58 19.29
CA ASP A 245 32.40 -2.82 18.72
C ASP A 245 31.95 -4.10 19.44
N ASN A 246 31.62 -4.00 20.73
CA ASN A 246 31.11 -5.13 21.52
C ASN A 246 29.59 -5.30 21.43
N MET A 247 28.88 -4.50 20.63
CA MET A 247 27.44 -4.61 20.45
C MET A 247 27.12 -5.39 19.18
N ASP A 248 26.33 -6.45 19.32
CA ASP A 248 25.76 -7.19 18.19
C ASP A 248 24.43 -6.58 17.76
N VAL A 249 24.23 -6.45 16.43
CA VAL A 249 22.95 -6.05 15.85
C VAL A 249 22.12 -7.31 15.60
N ASP A 250 20.94 -7.39 16.21
CA ASP A 250 20.04 -8.56 16.08
C ASP A 250 19.25 -8.48 14.76
N PHE A 251 18.70 -7.31 14.45
CA PHE A 251 17.93 -7.08 13.23
C PHE A 251 18.35 -5.80 12.51
N LEU A 252 18.48 -5.92 11.19
CA LEU A 252 18.64 -4.79 10.28
C LEU A 252 17.47 -4.74 9.29
N PHE A 253 16.62 -3.72 9.46
CA PHE A 253 15.53 -3.41 8.55
C PHE A 253 16.01 -2.37 7.53
N ILE A 254 15.88 -2.68 6.24
CA ILE A 254 16.28 -1.79 5.14
C ILE A 254 15.02 -1.41 4.41
N ASP A 255 14.56 -0.17 4.63
CA ASP A 255 13.41 0.36 3.90
C ASP A 255 13.85 0.95 2.56
N GLU A 256 13.01 0.77 1.54
CA GLU A 256 13.33 1.11 0.15
C GLU A 256 14.65 0.49 -0.35
N ALA A 257 14.86 -0.80 -0.06
CA ALA A 257 16.11 -1.50 -0.35
C ALA A 257 16.48 -1.53 -1.85
N HIS A 258 15.52 -1.36 -2.75
CA HIS A 258 15.75 -1.23 -4.20
C HIS A 258 16.76 -0.12 -4.55
N LYS A 259 16.96 0.88 -3.68
CA LYS A 259 17.96 1.94 -3.89
C LYS A 259 19.40 1.45 -3.86
N VAL A 260 19.69 0.27 -3.30
CA VAL A 260 21.01 -0.38 -3.40
C VAL A 260 21.38 -0.70 -4.84
N LEU A 261 20.37 -0.97 -5.69
CA LEU A 261 20.58 -1.41 -7.06
C LEU A 261 20.93 -0.26 -8.02
N ASP A 262 20.82 1.00 -7.57
CA ASP A 262 21.18 2.19 -8.35
C ASP A 262 22.69 2.43 -8.36
N LYS A 263 23.39 1.72 -9.24
CA LYS A 263 24.86 1.75 -9.35
C LYS A 263 25.47 3.11 -9.68
N LYS A 264 24.66 4.09 -10.14
CA LYS A 264 25.15 5.44 -10.49
C LYS A 264 25.15 6.39 -9.29
N ASN A 265 24.65 5.95 -8.15
CA ASN A 265 24.42 6.80 -6.98
C ASN A 265 25.40 6.46 -5.85
N ASN A 266 26.20 7.45 -5.42
CA ASN A 266 27.13 7.28 -4.29
C ASN A 266 26.43 6.79 -3.02
N ARG A 267 25.16 7.17 -2.81
CA ARG A 267 24.37 6.72 -1.67
C ARG A 267 24.03 5.23 -1.73
N ALA A 268 23.87 4.67 -2.93
CA ALA A 268 23.68 3.23 -3.13
C ALA A 268 24.95 2.45 -2.79
N ILE A 269 26.13 2.97 -3.15
CA ILE A 269 27.43 2.38 -2.79
C ILE A 269 27.59 2.34 -1.27
N THR A 270 27.30 3.45 -0.58
CA THR A 270 27.34 3.49 0.88
C THR A 270 26.37 2.49 1.50
N LEU A 271 25.13 2.41 0.99
CA LEU A 271 24.13 1.47 1.49
C LEU A 271 24.55 0.01 1.28
N TYR A 272 25.09 -0.33 0.10
CA TYR A 272 25.65 -1.66 -0.17
C TYR A 272 26.77 -2.00 0.82
N LYS A 273 27.73 -1.08 0.99
CA LYS A 273 28.88 -1.26 1.89
C LYS A 273 28.44 -1.56 3.32
N VAL A 274 27.53 -0.75 3.87
CA VAL A 274 27.11 -0.93 5.27
C VAL A 274 26.32 -2.22 5.47
N ILE A 275 25.48 -2.63 4.51
CA ILE A 275 24.75 -3.90 4.62
C ILE A 275 25.72 -5.08 4.58
N ASN A 276 26.63 -5.09 3.59
CA ASN A 276 27.60 -6.17 3.42
C ASN A 276 28.47 -6.35 4.67
N ASN A 277 29.03 -5.25 5.16
CA ASN A 277 29.93 -5.28 6.31
C ASN A 277 29.19 -5.67 7.60
N SER A 278 27.91 -5.36 7.73
CA SER A 278 27.10 -5.82 8.87
C SER A 278 26.84 -7.32 8.83
N ILE A 279 26.58 -7.88 7.64
CA ILE A 279 26.43 -9.33 7.47
C ILE A 279 27.73 -10.07 7.83
N GLU A 280 28.88 -9.50 7.47
CA GLU A 280 30.20 -10.06 7.82
C GLU A 280 30.53 -9.89 9.30
N LYS A 281 30.22 -8.73 9.91
CA LYS A 281 30.55 -8.40 11.30
C LYS A 281 29.69 -9.16 12.31
N TYR A 282 28.38 -9.31 12.05
CA TYR A 282 27.40 -9.78 13.03
C TYR A 282 26.87 -11.17 12.65
N GLY A 283 27.45 -12.24 13.22
CA GLY A 283 27.15 -13.62 12.81
C GLY A 283 25.69 -14.10 13.03
N LYS A 284 24.96 -13.46 13.96
CA LYS A 284 23.55 -13.74 14.28
C LYS A 284 22.57 -12.75 13.64
N LEU A 285 23.05 -11.79 12.86
CA LEU A 285 22.23 -10.76 12.26
C LEU A 285 21.12 -11.35 11.38
N LYS A 286 19.93 -10.82 11.55
CA LYS A 286 18.80 -11.01 10.64
C LYS A 286 18.56 -9.74 9.83
N VAL A 287 18.23 -9.89 8.56
CA VAL A 287 18.09 -8.76 7.63
C VAL A 287 16.76 -8.80 6.90
N ILE A 288 16.02 -7.70 6.98
CA ILE A 288 14.70 -7.55 6.35
C ILE A 288 14.78 -6.46 5.29
N PHE A 289 14.53 -6.83 4.03
CA PHE A 289 14.51 -5.91 2.89
C PHE A 289 13.06 -5.57 2.51
N SER A 290 12.68 -4.29 2.64
CA SER A 290 11.40 -3.75 2.18
C SER A 290 11.60 -3.02 0.85
N CYS A 291 10.80 -3.36 -0.16
CA CYS A 291 10.88 -2.77 -1.50
C CYS A 291 9.51 -2.32 -2.04
N PRO A 292 9.49 -1.36 -2.98
CA PRO A 292 8.35 -1.18 -3.86
C PRO A 292 8.17 -2.43 -4.73
N VAL A 293 7.07 -2.52 -5.46
CA VAL A 293 6.77 -3.67 -6.33
C VAL A 293 7.91 -3.88 -7.33
N ILE A 294 8.62 -5.00 -7.17
CA ILE A 294 9.67 -5.47 -8.08
C ILE A 294 9.40 -6.94 -8.41
N SER A 295 9.82 -7.38 -9.59
CA SER A 295 9.57 -8.74 -10.07
C SER A 295 10.38 -9.81 -9.33
N ASN A 296 11.55 -9.46 -8.80
CA ASN A 296 12.52 -10.42 -8.27
C ASN A 296 13.11 -10.00 -6.91
N PRO A 297 12.33 -10.04 -5.80
CA PRO A 297 12.81 -9.63 -4.48
C PRO A 297 13.98 -10.47 -3.94
N ASP A 298 14.17 -11.71 -4.37
CA ASP A 298 15.33 -12.55 -4.00
C ASP A 298 16.69 -12.04 -4.54
N VAL A 299 16.70 -11.04 -5.43
CA VAL A 299 17.94 -10.47 -6.00
C VAL A 299 18.92 -10.02 -4.91
N PHE A 300 18.42 -9.57 -3.76
CA PHE A 300 19.28 -9.13 -2.65
C PHE A 300 20.07 -10.27 -2.03
N PHE A 301 19.54 -11.50 -1.99
CA PHE A 301 20.26 -12.65 -1.44
C PHE A 301 21.49 -12.99 -2.28
N LYS A 302 21.35 -12.90 -3.61
CA LYS A 302 22.47 -13.04 -4.54
C LYS A 302 23.44 -11.86 -4.43
N THR A 303 22.92 -10.65 -4.29
CA THR A 303 23.72 -9.42 -4.20
C THR A 303 24.64 -9.42 -2.97
N PHE A 304 24.16 -9.94 -1.84
CA PHE A 304 24.91 -10.00 -0.59
C PHE A 304 25.49 -11.38 -0.28
N ASN A 305 25.51 -12.30 -1.26
CA ASN A 305 26.03 -13.67 -1.12
C ASN A 305 25.53 -14.40 0.14
N ILE A 306 24.24 -14.28 0.44
CA ILE A 306 23.64 -14.91 1.63
C ILE A 306 23.75 -16.44 1.50
N PRO A 307 24.38 -17.15 2.47
CA PRO A 307 24.55 -18.60 2.39
C PRO A 307 23.22 -19.36 2.43
N ASN A 308 23.13 -20.45 1.67
CA ASN A 308 21.95 -21.34 1.67
C ASN A 308 21.66 -22.00 3.03
N SER A 309 22.62 -22.01 3.96
CA SER A 309 22.43 -22.52 5.32
C SER A 309 21.58 -21.59 6.19
N LYS A 310 21.44 -20.31 5.83
CA LYS A 310 20.58 -19.35 6.51
C LYS A 310 19.15 -19.52 6.01
N LYS A 311 18.17 -19.29 6.89
CA LYS A 311 16.76 -19.38 6.51
C LYS A 311 16.38 -18.14 5.70
N THR A 312 16.20 -18.30 4.39
CA THR A 312 15.88 -17.21 3.46
C THR A 312 14.49 -17.35 2.86
N ARG A 313 13.82 -16.22 2.64
CA ARG A 313 12.50 -16.18 2.00
C ARG A 313 12.30 -14.89 1.22
N SER A 314 11.69 -14.96 0.04
CA SER A 314 11.26 -13.77 -0.70
C SER A 314 9.76 -13.77 -0.99
N LEU A 315 9.11 -12.61 -0.92
CA LEU A 315 7.67 -12.48 -1.18
C LEU A 315 7.35 -11.27 -2.06
N CYS A 316 6.61 -11.47 -3.14
CA CYS A 316 6.12 -10.40 -4.00
C CYS A 316 4.60 -10.30 -3.85
N ILE A 317 4.12 -9.18 -3.34
CA ILE A 317 2.69 -8.88 -3.19
C ILE A 317 2.32 -7.82 -4.21
N LYS A 318 1.46 -8.18 -5.15
CA LYS A 318 0.85 -7.27 -6.12
C LYS A 318 -0.57 -6.88 -5.71
N GLU A 319 -1.17 -7.64 -4.81
CA GLU A 319 -2.46 -7.29 -4.20
C GLU A 319 -2.37 -5.94 -3.49
N SER A 320 -3.23 -5.00 -3.89
CA SER A 320 -3.29 -3.66 -3.32
C SER A 320 -4.59 -3.52 -2.52
N PRO A 321 -4.53 -3.09 -1.25
CA PRO A 321 -5.74 -2.83 -0.46
C PRO A 321 -6.53 -1.60 -0.95
N VAL A 322 -5.97 -0.85 -1.91
CA VAL A 322 -6.56 0.36 -2.48
C VAL A 322 -6.57 0.23 -4.00
N ASN A 323 -7.73 0.48 -4.61
CA ASN A 323 -7.84 0.60 -6.05
C ASN A 323 -7.39 1.99 -6.49
N GLN A 324 -6.65 2.04 -7.59
CA GLN A 324 -6.23 3.28 -8.21
C GLN A 324 -6.80 3.36 -9.62
N ASP A 325 -7.55 4.43 -9.86
CA ASP A 325 -8.07 4.78 -11.17
C ASP A 325 -7.14 5.81 -11.81
N LEU A 326 -6.67 5.49 -13.02
CA LEU A 326 -5.72 6.32 -13.76
C LEU A 326 -6.42 6.92 -14.97
N TYR A 327 -6.40 8.24 -15.07
CA TYR A 327 -7.02 9.00 -16.15
C TYR A 327 -5.97 9.82 -16.88
N PHE A 328 -6.06 9.83 -18.21
CA PHE A 328 -5.36 10.77 -19.07
C PHE A 328 -6.40 11.72 -19.66
N ALA A 329 -6.26 13.00 -19.37
CA ALA A 329 -7.19 14.04 -19.80
C ALA A 329 -6.46 15.06 -20.69
N ASN A 330 -6.90 15.21 -21.93
CA ASN A 330 -6.48 16.28 -22.82
C ASN A 330 -7.72 17.09 -23.21
N TYR A 331 -7.86 18.28 -22.61
CA TYR A 331 -8.99 19.16 -22.85
C TYR A 331 -8.97 19.82 -24.24
N GLN A 332 -7.80 20.02 -24.85
CA GLN A 332 -7.68 20.68 -26.15
C GLN A 332 -8.31 19.84 -27.26
N ASP A 333 -8.09 18.53 -27.21
CA ASP A 333 -8.63 17.57 -28.19
C ASP A 333 -9.91 16.86 -27.70
N ASN A 334 -10.43 17.26 -26.53
CA ASN A 334 -11.50 16.57 -25.80
C ASN A 334 -11.27 15.05 -25.68
N ASN A 335 -10.03 14.63 -25.45
CA ASN A 335 -9.62 13.23 -25.40
C ASN A 335 -9.40 12.79 -23.95
N PHE A 336 -10.28 11.92 -23.46
CA PHE A 336 -10.25 11.39 -22.10
C PHE A 336 -10.16 9.87 -22.13
N VAL A 337 -9.13 9.35 -21.47
CA VAL A 337 -8.79 7.94 -21.48
C VAL A 337 -8.67 7.44 -20.05
N TYR A 338 -9.42 6.40 -19.73
CA TYR A 338 -9.23 5.62 -18.53
C TYR A 338 -8.22 4.49 -18.80
N PHE A 339 -7.25 4.31 -17.92
CA PHE A 339 -6.28 3.23 -17.98
C PHE A 339 -6.54 2.22 -16.86
N ASP A 340 -6.99 1.04 -17.25
CA ASP A 340 -7.13 -0.09 -16.34
C ASP A 340 -5.78 -0.77 -16.13
N SER A 341 -5.20 -0.58 -14.95
CA SER A 341 -3.94 -1.20 -14.53
C SER A 341 -4.01 -2.71 -14.32
N ILE A 342 -5.21 -3.29 -14.12
CA ILE A 342 -5.38 -4.73 -13.88
C ILE A 342 -5.41 -5.48 -15.20
N LEU A 343 -6.28 -5.07 -16.13
CA LEU A 343 -6.39 -5.70 -17.46
C LEU A 343 -5.46 -5.07 -18.51
N ASN A 344 -4.69 -4.06 -18.13
CA ASN A 344 -3.79 -3.30 -19.01
C ASN A 344 -4.52 -2.77 -20.26
N LYS A 345 -5.72 -2.20 -20.07
CA LYS A 345 -6.60 -1.74 -21.15
C LYS A 345 -6.80 -0.23 -21.09
N LYS A 346 -6.81 0.42 -22.25
CA LYS A 346 -7.20 1.83 -22.42
C LYS A 346 -8.66 1.89 -22.86
N ILE A 347 -9.46 2.70 -22.18
CA ILE A 347 -10.88 2.87 -22.44
C ILE A 347 -11.14 4.35 -22.66
N ASN A 348 -11.56 4.71 -23.87
CA ASN A 348 -11.93 6.08 -24.19
C ASN A 348 -13.34 6.36 -23.66
N PHE A 349 -13.54 7.56 -23.12
CA PHE A 349 -14.87 8.01 -22.71
C PHE A 349 -15.07 9.46 -23.10
N ASN A 350 -16.32 9.79 -23.43
CA ASN A 350 -16.68 11.16 -23.81
C ASN A 350 -17.02 11.95 -22.55
N VAL A 351 -16.49 13.17 -22.49
CA VAL A 351 -16.86 14.18 -21.51
C VAL A 351 -17.78 15.20 -22.19
N ASN A 352 -18.92 15.48 -21.56
CA ASN A 352 -19.89 16.44 -22.09
C ASN A 352 -19.48 17.88 -21.78
N ASN A 353 -18.65 18.06 -20.74
CA ASN A 353 -18.11 19.36 -20.36
C ASN A 353 -16.96 19.78 -21.27
N ALA A 354 -17.06 20.96 -21.89
CA ALA A 354 -15.98 21.53 -22.70
C ALA A 354 -15.00 22.30 -21.80
N TYR A 355 -14.11 21.57 -21.12
CA TYR A 355 -13.05 22.16 -20.31
C TYR A 355 -12.15 23.06 -21.16
N GLN A 356 -11.97 24.32 -20.77
CA GLN A 356 -11.19 25.31 -21.53
C GLN A 356 -9.73 25.39 -21.07
N ASN A 357 -9.44 24.97 -19.84
CA ASN A 357 -8.11 25.02 -19.24
C ASN A 357 -7.95 23.96 -18.14
N ASP A 358 -6.71 23.81 -17.66
CA ASP A 358 -6.34 22.90 -16.57
C ASP A 358 -7.06 23.23 -15.24
N PHE A 359 -7.29 24.51 -14.95
CA PHE A 359 -7.97 24.94 -13.71
C PHE A 359 -9.44 24.52 -13.63
N GLU A 360 -10.16 24.51 -14.75
CA GLU A 360 -11.54 24.02 -14.80
C GLU A 360 -11.63 22.52 -14.52
N ILE A 361 -10.69 21.72 -15.04
CA ILE A 361 -10.59 20.29 -14.72
C ILE A 361 -10.31 20.13 -13.22
N ILE A 362 -9.28 20.80 -12.71
CA ILE A 362 -8.89 20.73 -11.30
C ILE A 362 -10.08 21.06 -10.41
N ARG A 363 -10.81 22.14 -10.72
CA ARG A 363 -11.98 22.56 -9.93
C ARG A 363 -13.14 21.58 -10.05
N GLY A 364 -13.42 21.06 -11.25
CA GLY A 364 -14.48 20.09 -11.47
C GLY A 364 -14.25 18.81 -10.65
N LEU A 365 -13.03 18.28 -10.69
CA LEU A 365 -12.63 17.13 -9.87
C LEU A 365 -12.65 17.46 -8.37
N ALA A 366 -12.21 18.67 -8.00
CA ALA A 366 -12.17 19.09 -6.60
C ALA A 366 -13.55 19.26 -5.94
N GLN A 367 -14.63 19.40 -6.71
CA GLN A 367 -15.99 19.43 -6.15
C GLN A 367 -16.44 18.06 -5.62
N GLN A 368 -15.86 16.98 -6.14
CA GLN A 368 -16.23 15.61 -5.78
C GLN A 368 -15.32 15.01 -4.70
N SER A 369 -14.28 15.74 -4.26
CA SER A 369 -13.30 15.27 -3.28
C SER A 369 -13.09 16.26 -2.15
N LYS A 370 -12.71 15.77 -0.96
CA LYS A 370 -12.43 16.64 0.20
C LYS A 370 -11.09 17.37 0.07
N SER A 371 -10.11 16.73 -0.55
CA SER A 371 -8.74 17.21 -0.66
C SER A 371 -8.12 16.74 -1.98
N ASN A 372 -7.27 17.58 -2.58
CA ASN A 372 -6.58 17.27 -3.83
C ASN A 372 -5.10 17.62 -3.70
N LEU A 373 -4.23 16.82 -4.30
CA LEU A 373 -2.80 17.06 -4.36
C LEU A 373 -2.39 17.25 -5.83
N ILE A 374 -1.81 18.41 -6.13
CA ILE A 374 -1.39 18.77 -7.49
C ILE A 374 0.13 18.79 -7.52
N TYR A 375 0.71 17.91 -8.33
CA TYR A 375 2.15 17.86 -8.53
C TYR A 375 2.56 18.79 -9.66
N VAL A 376 3.51 19.67 -9.38
CA VAL A 376 4.08 20.62 -10.33
C VAL A 376 5.59 20.39 -10.42
N SER A 377 6.15 20.50 -11.62
CA SER A 377 7.53 20.11 -11.92
C SER A 377 8.62 20.90 -11.21
N SER A 378 8.33 22.13 -10.77
CA SER A 378 9.29 22.97 -10.04
C SER A 378 8.63 23.84 -8.97
N LYS A 379 9.43 24.30 -8.00
CA LYS A 379 8.98 25.21 -6.94
C LYS A 379 8.48 26.54 -7.49
N THR A 380 9.21 27.12 -8.45
CA THR A 380 8.83 28.41 -9.07
C THR A 380 7.52 28.29 -9.83
N GLU A 381 7.36 27.21 -10.59
CA GLU A 381 6.15 26.94 -11.35
C GLU A 381 4.95 26.67 -10.42
N CYS A 382 5.18 25.99 -9.30
CA CYS A 382 4.16 25.78 -8.27
C CYS A 382 3.63 27.12 -7.73
N ILE A 383 4.52 28.04 -7.35
CA ILE A 383 4.11 29.37 -6.85
C ILE A 383 3.34 30.13 -7.93
N ARG A 384 3.82 30.12 -9.17
CA ARG A 384 3.17 30.78 -10.31
C ARG A 384 1.75 30.22 -10.54
N LYS A 385 1.62 28.91 -10.71
CA LYS A 385 0.32 28.25 -10.93
C LYS A 385 -0.63 28.43 -9.75
N CYS A 386 -0.14 28.46 -8.51
CA CYS A 386 -0.96 28.76 -7.34
C CYS A 386 -1.57 30.16 -7.41
N ASN A 387 -0.78 31.18 -7.78
CA ASN A 387 -1.28 32.55 -7.93
C ASN A 387 -2.32 32.63 -9.07
N GLU A 388 -2.04 32.00 -10.21
CA GLU A 388 -2.97 31.96 -11.36
C GLU A 388 -4.28 31.24 -11.02
N PHE A 389 -4.20 30.14 -10.29
CA PHE A 389 -5.39 29.42 -9.84
C PHE A 389 -6.20 30.23 -8.83
N LEU A 390 -5.54 30.97 -7.93
CA LEU A 390 -6.22 31.88 -7.01
C LEU A 390 -6.95 33.00 -7.76
N GLU A 391 -6.31 33.62 -8.74
CA GLU A 391 -6.96 34.62 -9.59
C GLU A 391 -8.15 34.04 -10.35
N TYR A 392 -8.02 32.84 -10.92
CA TYR A 392 -9.12 32.13 -11.56
C TYR A 392 -10.30 31.95 -10.61
N LEU A 393 -10.06 31.48 -9.38
CA LEU A 393 -11.12 31.31 -8.37
C LEU A 393 -11.78 32.63 -7.96
N ILE A 394 -11.03 33.73 -7.87
CA ILE A 394 -11.57 35.05 -7.55
C ILE A 394 -12.45 35.57 -8.68
N ARG A 395 -12.02 35.42 -9.95
CA ARG A 395 -12.81 35.84 -11.12
C ARG A 395 -14.12 35.08 -11.17
N GLU A 396 -14.08 33.75 -11.05
CA GLU A 396 -15.26 32.88 -11.02
C GLU A 396 -16.27 33.23 -9.92
N LYS A 397 -15.81 33.63 -8.73
CA LYS A 397 -16.71 34.08 -7.64
C LYS A 397 -17.40 35.42 -7.93
N LYS A 398 -16.86 36.27 -8.81
CA LYS A 398 -17.49 37.55 -9.19
C LYS A 398 -18.58 37.41 -10.26
N TYR A 399 -18.67 36.25 -10.92
CA TYR A 399 -19.66 35.96 -11.98
C TYR A 399 -20.76 34.97 -11.52
N ARG A 400 -20.81 34.64 -10.23
CA ARG A 400 -21.95 34.00 -9.56
C ARG A 400 -22.62 35.03 -8.67
#